data_AF-A0A132H0U1-F1
#
_entry.id   AF-A0A132H0U1-F1
#
_cell.length_a   1.000
_cell.length_b   1.000
_cell.length_c   1.000
_cell.angle_alpha   90.00
_cell.angle_beta   90.00
_cell.angle_gamma   90.00
#
_symmetry.space_group_name_H-M   'P 1'
#
loop_
_entity.id
_entity.type
_entity.pdbx_description
1 polymer ?
#
loop_
_entity_poly.entity_id
_entity_poly.type
_entity_poly.pdbx_seq_one_letter_code
_entity_poly.pdbx_strand_id
1 'polypeptide(L)'
;MGVMGITHLQAQELFNIGNLYYQINADGVSVTLVGPVDVAEATGELTIPSTISYGGNDYAVTRIGKNAFISCGSLTGRLTIPNTVICLCENAFLACSGLTELELGNSLDTIGVAAFYGCKGFTGSLTIPNSVRVIETSAFYGCTGFTGALTIGNGLKRIESAAFYKCSGFSSLNLSDAVTSIGTSAFYGCTGFTGSLTIPNSVISIEPNAFNNCRSFSDTLTLGNALESIGGRAFYQCSGFAEVVSLAPVPPVFSFDEVFEGFSCTKLTVPCHCVSAYQNSDWHDYFTTIIDDCNTVQELDEQLANVYPNPTSGTIQIEAEDIEAISIYNMLGEQLFETSASGNRFEYDFSPHEVGGYMVKIQTKKGVLTKRVMVVDR
;
A
#
# COMPACT_ATOMS: atom_id res chain seq x y z
N MET A 1 2.74 52.93 39.35
CA MET A 1 3.86 52.86 38.38
C MET A 1 4.11 51.38 38.17
N GLY A 2 3.53 50.72 37.17
CA GLY A 2 3.88 50.85 35.74
C GLY A 2 5.26 50.23 35.55
N VAL A 3 5.47 49.11 34.86
CA VAL A 3 5.01 48.79 33.51
C VAL A 3 4.95 47.26 33.32
N MET A 4 3.79 46.76 32.87
CA MET A 4 3.69 45.55 32.05
C MET A 4 4.25 45.88 30.65
N GLY A 5 5.17 45.05 30.17
CA GLY A 5 5.75 45.10 28.81
C GLY A 5 7.06 44.31 28.84
N ILE A 6 7.38 43.42 27.92
CA ILE A 6 7.04 43.32 26.51
C ILE A 6 7.04 41.81 26.17
N THR A 7 6.03 41.38 25.43
CA THR A 7 5.99 40.11 24.71
C THR A 7 7.20 40.00 23.79
N HIS A 8 8.23 39.25 24.20
CA HIS A 8 9.18 38.71 23.23
C HIS A 8 8.58 37.41 22.69
N LEU A 9 7.90 37.50 21.54
CA LEU A 9 8.12 36.48 20.52
C LEU A 9 9.65 36.42 20.35
N GLN A 10 10.31 35.46 21.00
CA GLN A 10 11.71 35.20 20.70
C GLN A 10 11.74 34.73 19.25
N ALA A 11 12.44 35.47 18.41
CA ALA A 11 12.99 34.89 17.20
C ALA A 11 13.72 33.61 17.65
N GLN A 12 13.26 32.45 17.19
CA GLN A 12 13.80 31.15 17.61
C GLN A 12 15.31 31.16 17.38
N GLU A 13 16.10 31.20 18.46
CA GLU A 13 17.56 31.33 18.39
C GLU A 13 18.17 30.11 17.70
N LEU A 14 18.92 30.37 16.64
CA LEU A 14 19.80 29.38 16.00
C LEU A 14 21.08 29.29 16.81
N PHE A 15 21.52 28.06 17.09
CA PHE A 15 22.79 27.79 17.74
C PHE A 15 23.46 26.60 17.06
N ASN A 16 24.77 26.45 17.20
CA ASN A 16 25.49 25.32 16.61
C ASN A 16 26.16 24.45 17.67
N ILE A 17 26.24 23.15 17.37
CA ILE A 17 27.05 22.18 18.10
C ILE A 17 27.93 21.49 17.08
N GLY A 18 29.25 21.63 17.23
CA GLY A 18 30.18 21.29 16.17
C GLY A 18 29.88 22.07 14.89
N ASN A 19 29.77 21.36 13.77
CA ASN A 19 29.51 21.93 12.45
C ASN A 19 28.03 21.91 12.04
N LEU A 20 27.09 21.72 12.97
CA LEU A 20 25.65 21.65 12.68
C LEU A 20 24.87 22.75 13.41
N TYR A 21 23.96 23.42 12.71
CA TYR A 21 22.99 24.36 13.27
C TYR A 21 21.73 23.66 13.74
N TYR A 22 21.23 24.09 14.89
CA TYR A 22 20.01 23.64 15.52
C TYR A 22 19.14 24.83 15.90
N GLN A 23 17.83 24.59 15.97
CA GLN A 23 16.84 25.54 16.41
C GLN A 23 15.94 24.88 17.46
N ILE A 24 15.77 25.52 18.60
CA ILE A 24 14.83 25.04 19.64
C ILE A 24 13.41 25.15 19.09
N ASN A 25 12.67 24.04 19.16
CA ASN A 25 11.27 23.98 18.74
C ASN A 25 10.38 24.70 19.76
N ALA A 26 9.14 25.01 19.36
CA ALA A 26 8.19 25.72 20.22
C ALA A 26 7.82 24.97 21.52
N ASP A 27 8.10 23.66 21.61
CA ASP A 27 7.90 22.86 22.82
C ASP A 27 8.96 23.12 23.91
N GLY A 28 10.05 23.81 23.58
CA GLY A 28 11.15 24.12 24.49
C GLY A 28 12.00 22.91 24.93
N VAL A 29 11.75 21.71 24.40
CA VAL A 29 12.41 20.45 24.83
C VAL A 29 12.97 19.64 23.65
N SER A 30 12.67 20.03 22.42
CA SER A 30 13.23 19.42 21.22
C SER A 30 13.83 20.46 20.28
N VAL A 31 14.63 19.98 19.32
CA VAL A 31 15.28 20.82 18.32
C VAL A 31 15.05 20.31 16.90
N THR A 32 15.07 21.26 15.96
CA THR A 32 15.20 20.99 14.52
C THR A 32 16.67 21.12 14.13
N LEU A 33 17.23 20.11 13.46
CA LEU A 33 18.51 20.20 12.77
C LEU A 33 18.33 21.03 11.49
N VAL A 34 18.95 22.20 11.45
CA VAL A 34 18.75 23.18 10.37
C VAL A 34 19.71 22.99 9.21
N GLY A 35 20.86 22.34 9.44
CA GLY A 35 21.86 22.06 8.41
C GLY A 35 23.29 22.26 8.91
N PRO A 36 24.29 22.13 8.02
CA PRO A 36 25.68 22.38 8.39
C PRO A 36 25.96 23.89 8.50
N VAL A 37 26.99 24.22 9.27
CA VAL A 37 27.50 25.60 9.38
C VAL A 37 28.11 26.05 8.06
N ASP A 38 28.83 25.15 7.40
CA ASP A 38 29.33 25.30 6.03
C ASP A 38 29.04 23.99 5.27
N VAL A 39 28.36 24.11 4.13
CA VAL A 39 28.04 22.98 3.24
C VAL A 39 29.31 22.27 2.75
N ALA A 40 30.42 23.00 2.59
CA ALA A 40 31.71 22.42 2.20
C ALA A 40 32.31 21.52 3.29
N GLU A 41 31.98 21.76 4.56
CA GLU A 41 32.44 20.97 5.72
C GLU A 41 31.53 19.80 6.06
N ALA A 42 30.35 19.70 5.44
CA ALA A 42 29.47 18.55 5.53
C ALA A 42 30.02 17.40 4.66
N THR A 43 31.05 16.71 5.16
CA THR A 43 31.78 15.67 4.42
C THR A 43 31.65 14.30 5.08
N GLY A 44 31.74 13.23 4.28
CA GLY A 44 31.77 11.87 4.83
C GLY A 44 30.40 11.38 5.29
N GLU A 45 30.40 10.36 6.14
CA GLU A 45 29.18 9.77 6.69
C GLU A 45 28.50 10.73 7.67
N LEU A 46 27.17 10.67 7.73
CA LEU A 46 26.37 11.55 8.58
C LEU A 46 25.46 10.72 9.48
N THR A 47 25.79 10.68 10.77
CA THR A 47 24.90 10.18 11.82
C THR A 47 24.26 11.37 12.53
N ILE A 48 22.95 11.52 12.38
CA ILE A 48 22.22 12.57 13.09
C ILE A 48 22.10 12.17 14.57
N PRO A 49 22.54 13.03 15.52
CA PRO A 49 22.44 12.70 16.94
C PRO A 49 20.97 12.64 17.36
N SER A 50 20.61 11.68 18.21
CA SER A 50 19.25 11.60 18.77
C SER A 50 18.97 12.71 19.78
N THR A 51 20.00 13.12 20.51
CA THR A 51 19.95 14.15 21.56
C THR A 51 21.19 15.03 21.44
N ILE A 52 21.04 16.32 21.75
CA ILE A 52 22.13 17.28 21.87
C ILE A 52 22.03 18.03 23.21
N SER A 53 23.15 18.57 23.71
CA SER A 53 23.19 19.36 24.93
C SER A 53 23.56 20.82 24.62
N TYR A 54 22.73 21.78 25.05
CA TYR A 54 22.96 23.22 24.86
C TYR A 54 22.47 24.01 26.07
N GLY A 55 23.26 24.97 26.55
CA GLY A 55 22.87 25.83 27.67
C GLY A 55 22.55 25.08 28.98
N GLY A 56 23.11 23.89 29.19
CA GLY A 56 22.83 23.04 30.36
C GLY A 56 21.56 22.18 30.28
N ASN A 57 20.86 22.20 29.15
CA ASN A 57 19.70 21.35 28.89
C ASN A 57 20.00 20.35 27.77
N ASP A 58 19.32 19.21 27.80
CA ASP A 58 19.33 18.22 26.74
C ASP A 58 18.07 18.35 25.88
N TYR A 59 18.24 18.32 24.57
CA TYR A 59 17.17 18.44 23.58
C TYR A 59 17.17 17.23 22.66
N ALA A 60 16.00 16.62 22.47
CA ALA A 60 15.82 15.60 21.45
C ALA A 60 15.84 16.23 20.05
N VAL A 61 16.60 15.64 19.11
CA VAL A 61 16.54 16.04 17.70
C VAL A 61 15.33 15.35 17.07
N THR A 62 14.27 16.12 16.85
CA THR A 62 12.98 15.59 16.39
C THR A 62 12.69 15.90 14.93
N ARG A 63 13.40 16.84 14.33
CA ARG A 63 13.16 17.28 12.96
C ARG A 63 14.45 17.51 12.21
N ILE A 64 14.44 17.23 10.91
CA ILE A 64 15.44 17.72 9.97
C ILE A 64 14.76 18.79 9.12
N GLY A 65 15.31 19.99 9.18
CA GLY A 65 14.72 21.21 8.66
C GLY A 65 14.64 21.25 7.14
N LYS A 66 13.81 22.17 6.65
CA LYS A 66 13.67 22.43 5.21
C LYS A 66 15.02 22.83 4.62
N ASN A 67 15.38 22.20 3.50
CA ASN A 67 16.65 22.42 2.78
C ASN A 67 17.93 22.14 3.60
N ALA A 68 17.87 21.39 4.72
CA ALA A 68 18.97 21.33 5.67
C ALA A 68 20.32 20.91 5.08
N PHE A 69 20.31 19.95 4.16
CA PHE A 69 21.50 19.43 3.48
C PHE A 69 21.35 19.50 1.96
N ILE A 70 20.66 20.52 1.44
CA ILE A 70 20.46 20.64 -0.02
C ILE A 70 21.81 20.68 -0.78
N SER A 71 21.94 19.79 -1.76
CA SER A 71 23.10 19.66 -2.64
C SER A 71 24.43 19.47 -1.90
N CYS A 72 24.42 18.88 -0.70
CA CYS A 72 25.63 18.52 0.03
C CYS A 72 26.35 17.34 -0.64
N GLY A 73 27.00 17.58 -1.79
CA GLY A 73 27.70 16.56 -2.58
C GLY A 73 28.94 15.98 -1.91
N SER A 74 29.46 16.67 -0.87
CA SER A 74 30.58 16.19 -0.05
C SER A 74 30.17 15.12 0.97
N LEU A 75 28.88 15.00 1.29
CA LEU A 75 28.37 13.91 2.12
C LEU A 75 28.47 12.60 1.33
N THR A 76 29.10 11.60 1.93
CA THR A 76 29.37 10.31 1.31
C THR A 76 29.10 9.17 2.27
N GLY A 77 28.89 7.95 1.77
CA GLY A 77 28.71 6.80 2.65
C GLY A 77 27.34 6.82 3.33
N ARG A 78 27.30 6.40 4.61
CA ARG A 78 26.05 6.19 5.35
C ARG A 78 25.42 7.49 5.86
N LEU A 79 24.10 7.58 5.69
CA LEU A 79 23.22 8.51 6.41
C LEU A 79 22.35 7.74 7.41
N THR A 80 22.49 8.05 8.70
CA THR A 80 21.68 7.46 9.77
C THR A 80 20.77 8.51 10.39
N ILE A 81 19.45 8.30 10.25
CA ILE A 81 18.39 9.10 10.88
C ILE A 81 17.93 8.40 12.16
N PRO A 82 18.06 9.00 13.35
CA PRO A 82 17.76 8.34 14.62
C PRO A 82 16.25 8.24 14.87
N ASN A 83 15.87 7.35 15.80
CA ASN A 83 14.48 7.12 16.21
C ASN A 83 13.82 8.31 16.91
N THR A 84 14.53 9.40 17.21
CA THR A 84 13.92 10.63 17.75
C THR A 84 13.34 11.51 16.67
N VAL A 85 13.82 11.39 15.42
CA VAL A 85 13.35 12.21 14.30
C VAL A 85 11.98 11.71 13.86
N ILE A 86 11.00 12.63 13.93
CA ILE A 86 9.61 12.40 13.53
C ILE A 86 9.31 12.95 12.15
N CYS A 87 10.12 13.89 11.63
CA CYS A 87 9.84 14.56 10.37
C CYS A 87 11.12 14.90 9.60
N LEU A 88 11.17 14.46 8.35
CA LEU A 88 12.09 14.94 7.33
C LEU A 88 11.37 16.01 6.52
N CYS A 89 11.77 17.28 6.66
CA CYS A 89 11.08 18.37 5.99
C CYS A 89 11.46 18.45 4.49
N GLU A 90 10.76 19.34 3.78
CA GLU A 90 10.94 19.59 2.36
C GLU A 90 12.43 19.76 1.97
N ASN A 91 12.87 19.03 0.94
CA ASN A 91 14.24 19.06 0.40
C ASN A 91 15.37 18.77 1.39
N ALA A 92 15.11 18.14 2.55
CA ALA A 92 16.09 17.96 3.63
C ALA A 92 17.47 17.45 3.15
N PHE A 93 17.51 16.54 2.18
CA PHE A 93 18.72 15.97 1.58
C PHE A 93 18.68 16.01 0.05
N LEU A 94 17.97 16.98 -0.55
CA LEU A 94 17.84 17.07 -2.01
C LEU A 94 19.23 17.11 -2.67
N ALA A 95 19.44 16.24 -3.66
CA ALA A 95 20.66 16.10 -4.45
C ALA A 95 21.95 15.78 -3.66
N CYS A 96 21.84 15.13 -2.51
CA CYS A 96 22.98 14.51 -1.80
C CYS A 96 23.46 13.24 -2.51
N SER A 97 24.01 13.37 -3.72
CA SER A 97 24.33 12.23 -4.58
C SER A 97 25.51 11.36 -4.12
N GLY A 98 26.30 11.82 -3.15
CA GLY A 98 27.43 11.05 -2.60
C GLY A 98 27.05 10.03 -1.54
N LEU A 99 25.88 10.17 -0.90
CA LEU A 99 25.38 9.23 0.11
C LEU A 99 25.04 7.88 -0.54
N THR A 100 25.48 6.78 0.07
CA THR A 100 25.37 5.43 -0.50
C THR A 100 24.51 4.47 0.31
N GLU A 101 24.28 4.76 1.58
CA GLU A 101 23.45 3.96 2.48
C GLU A 101 22.49 4.88 3.25
N LEU A 102 21.26 4.40 3.48
CA LEU A 102 20.21 5.14 4.18
C LEU A 102 19.60 4.27 5.27
N GLU A 103 19.73 4.70 6.52
CA GLU A 103 19.04 4.12 7.67
C GLU A 103 18.00 5.11 8.20
N LEU A 104 16.73 4.72 8.13
CA LEU A 104 15.60 5.53 8.59
C LEU A 104 15.19 5.12 10.01
N GLY A 105 14.98 6.11 10.87
CA GLY A 105 14.53 5.91 12.24
C GLY A 105 13.07 5.45 12.33
N ASN A 106 12.74 4.68 13.35
CA ASN A 106 11.45 4.03 13.54
C ASN A 106 10.34 4.94 14.09
N SER A 107 10.58 6.24 14.30
CA SER A 107 9.54 7.21 14.73
C SER A 107 9.18 8.23 13.66
N LEU A 108 9.72 8.09 12.44
CA LEU A 108 9.39 8.98 11.33
C LEU A 108 7.91 8.88 10.99
N ASP A 109 7.18 9.99 11.09
CA ASP A 109 5.78 10.07 10.70
C ASP A 109 5.64 10.41 9.21
N THR A 110 6.48 11.32 8.71
CA THR A 110 6.40 11.80 7.33
C THR A 110 7.79 11.92 6.70
N ILE A 111 7.92 11.44 5.46
CA ILE A 111 9.05 11.72 4.57
C ILE A 111 8.63 12.84 3.62
N GLY A 112 9.18 14.04 3.83
CA GLY A 112 8.69 15.27 3.23
C GLY A 112 8.94 15.42 1.74
N VAL A 113 8.27 16.41 1.15
CA VAL A 113 8.37 16.76 -0.27
C VAL A 113 9.84 16.82 -0.71
N ALA A 114 10.18 16.03 -1.73
CA ALA A 114 11.52 15.99 -2.32
C ALA A 114 12.68 15.79 -1.31
N ALA A 115 12.43 15.20 -0.13
CA ALA A 115 13.41 15.04 0.94
C ALA A 115 14.73 14.39 0.47
N PHE A 116 14.66 13.43 -0.45
CA PHE A 116 15.81 12.73 -1.04
C PHE A 116 15.82 12.85 -2.58
N TYR A 117 15.19 13.89 -3.14
CA TYR A 117 15.14 14.08 -4.59
C TYR A 117 16.56 14.08 -5.18
N GLY A 118 16.83 13.21 -6.15
CA GLY A 118 18.10 13.15 -6.86
C GLY A 118 19.26 12.56 -6.05
N CYS A 119 19.00 11.87 -4.94
CA CYS A 119 20.02 11.11 -4.20
C CYS A 119 20.37 9.82 -4.94
N LYS A 120 21.14 9.96 -6.02
CA LYS A 120 21.49 8.88 -6.95
C LYS A 120 22.47 7.86 -6.39
N GLY A 121 23.15 8.18 -5.29
CA GLY A 121 24.19 7.34 -4.71
C GLY A 121 23.67 6.19 -3.84
N PHE A 122 22.45 6.30 -3.30
CA PHE A 122 21.90 5.29 -2.39
C PHE A 122 21.83 3.92 -3.08
N THR A 123 22.36 2.89 -2.45
CA THR A 123 22.41 1.51 -2.96
C THR A 123 21.67 0.54 -2.02
N GLY A 124 21.54 -0.73 -2.44
CA GLY A 124 20.93 -1.76 -1.60
C GLY A 124 19.41 -1.63 -1.52
N SER A 125 18.85 -2.13 -0.42
CA SER A 125 17.40 -2.13 -0.16
C SER A 125 16.98 -0.89 0.63
N LEU A 126 15.75 -0.45 0.46
CA LEU A 126 15.11 0.60 1.26
C LEU A 126 13.92 0.01 2.01
N THR A 127 13.92 0.16 3.34
CA THR A 127 12.76 -0.15 4.18
C THR A 127 12.17 1.15 4.70
N ILE A 128 10.92 1.43 4.35
CA ILE A 128 10.15 2.52 4.93
C ILE A 128 9.61 2.06 6.30
N PRO A 129 9.93 2.75 7.41
CA PRO A 129 9.50 2.32 8.74
C PRO A 129 7.98 2.25 8.92
N ASN A 130 7.51 1.39 9.85
CA ASN A 130 6.09 1.22 10.18
C ASN A 130 5.42 2.47 10.76
N SER A 131 6.18 3.47 11.20
CA SER A 131 5.67 4.75 11.70
C SER A 131 5.28 5.71 10.59
N VAL A 132 5.87 5.57 9.40
CA VAL A 132 5.65 6.52 8.30
C VAL A 132 4.21 6.38 7.81
N ARG A 133 3.49 7.51 7.79
CA ARG A 133 2.10 7.61 7.33
C ARG A 133 2.00 8.09 5.89
N VAL A 134 2.91 8.97 5.49
CA VAL A 134 2.93 9.57 4.15
C VAL A 134 4.36 9.65 3.63
N ILE A 135 4.52 9.26 2.36
CA ILE A 135 5.67 9.61 1.53
C ILE A 135 5.20 10.70 0.60
N GLU A 136 5.67 11.92 0.83
CA GLU A 136 5.19 13.10 0.12
C GLU A 136 5.74 13.20 -1.31
N THR A 137 5.19 14.16 -2.03
CA THR A 137 5.47 14.41 -3.45
C THR A 137 6.97 14.43 -3.74
N SER A 138 7.40 13.62 -4.71
CA SER A 138 8.78 13.52 -5.18
C SER A 138 9.85 13.14 -4.14
N ALA A 139 9.47 12.62 -2.97
CA ALA A 139 10.38 12.35 -1.85
C ALA A 139 11.68 11.60 -2.24
N PHE A 140 11.62 10.61 -3.12
CA PHE A 140 12.75 9.84 -3.63
C PHE A 140 12.91 9.96 -5.16
N TYR A 141 12.38 11.01 -5.78
CA TYR A 141 12.46 11.19 -7.23
C TYR A 141 13.90 11.06 -7.72
N GLY A 142 14.14 10.19 -8.71
CA GLY A 142 15.43 10.02 -9.36
C GLY A 142 16.51 9.40 -8.47
N CYS A 143 16.14 8.69 -7.39
CA CYS A 143 17.05 7.84 -6.62
C CYS A 143 17.37 6.56 -7.41
N THR A 144 18.20 6.68 -8.45
CA THR A 144 18.48 5.61 -9.41
C THR A 144 19.45 4.54 -8.91
N GLY A 145 20.15 4.78 -7.80
CA GLY A 145 21.26 3.92 -7.35
C GLY A 145 20.86 2.67 -6.58
N PHE A 146 19.61 2.59 -6.09
CA PHE A 146 19.16 1.45 -5.31
C PHE A 146 19.32 0.16 -6.11
N THR A 147 19.54 -0.98 -5.46
CA THR A 147 19.77 -2.27 -6.15
C THR A 147 19.01 -3.43 -5.53
N GLY A 148 18.38 -3.20 -4.37
CA GLY A 148 17.66 -4.19 -3.59
C GLY A 148 16.15 -3.96 -3.61
N ALA A 149 15.49 -4.47 -2.57
CA ALA A 149 14.04 -4.39 -2.43
C ALA A 149 13.60 -3.02 -1.90
N LEU A 150 12.44 -2.54 -2.36
CA LEU A 150 11.68 -1.48 -1.70
C LEU A 150 10.58 -2.11 -0.85
N THR A 151 10.69 -1.98 0.47
CA THR A 151 9.70 -2.51 1.43
C THR A 151 8.96 -1.37 2.10
N ILE A 152 7.64 -1.34 1.96
CA ILE A 152 6.77 -0.35 2.58
C ILE A 152 6.28 -0.85 3.93
N GLY A 153 6.49 -0.08 5.00
CA GLY A 153 6.01 -0.41 6.33
C GLY A 153 4.48 -0.35 6.47
N ASN A 154 3.95 -1.14 7.41
CA ASN A 154 2.50 -1.35 7.63
C ASN A 154 1.75 -0.12 8.17
N GLY A 155 2.43 0.99 8.39
CA GLY A 155 1.79 2.25 8.78
C GLY A 155 1.43 3.16 7.62
N LEU A 156 2.00 2.93 6.43
CA LEU A 156 1.93 3.86 5.32
C LEU A 156 0.53 3.86 4.70
N LYS A 157 -0.08 5.05 4.64
CA LYS A 157 -1.41 5.24 4.06
C LYS A 157 -1.34 5.76 2.63
N ARG A 158 -0.44 6.70 2.37
CA ARG A 158 -0.40 7.44 1.10
C ARG A 158 1.01 7.48 0.51
N ILE A 159 1.13 7.10 -0.75
CA ILE A 159 2.31 7.36 -1.58
C ILE A 159 1.91 8.47 -2.54
N GLU A 160 2.49 9.65 -2.39
CA GLU A 160 2.10 10.81 -3.19
C GLU A 160 2.75 10.85 -4.58
N SER A 161 2.37 11.86 -5.36
CA SER A 161 2.78 12.05 -6.74
C SER A 161 4.30 12.01 -6.90
N ALA A 162 4.77 11.23 -7.88
CA ALA A 162 6.17 11.09 -8.22
C ALA A 162 7.11 10.66 -7.07
N ALA A 163 6.59 10.13 -5.97
CA ALA A 163 7.38 9.78 -4.77
C ALA A 163 8.62 8.93 -5.07
N PHE A 164 8.55 7.99 -6.01
CA PHE A 164 9.65 7.14 -6.48
C PHE A 164 9.87 7.24 -7.99
N TYR A 165 9.53 8.37 -8.60
CA TYR A 165 9.67 8.57 -10.04
C TYR A 165 11.13 8.34 -10.50
N LYS A 166 11.33 7.47 -11.49
CA LYS A 166 12.64 7.04 -12.01
C LYS A 166 13.58 6.45 -10.95
N CYS A 167 13.05 5.78 -9.92
CA CYS A 167 13.83 4.90 -9.05
C CYS A 167 14.10 3.56 -9.76
N SER A 168 14.88 3.61 -10.84
CA SER A 168 15.04 2.51 -11.81
C SER A 168 15.82 1.29 -11.31
N GLY A 169 16.43 1.37 -10.13
CA GLY A 169 17.37 0.35 -9.65
C GLY A 169 16.81 -0.66 -8.64
N PHE A 170 15.67 -0.39 -7.99
CA PHE A 170 15.04 -1.36 -7.09
C PHE A 170 14.66 -2.64 -7.82
N SER A 171 14.87 -3.80 -7.22
CA SER A 171 14.60 -5.13 -7.81
C SER A 171 13.22 -5.68 -7.48
N SER A 172 12.60 -5.27 -6.37
CA SER A 172 11.24 -5.69 -6.00
C SER A 172 10.50 -4.60 -5.22
N LEU A 173 9.18 -4.70 -5.21
CA LEU A 173 8.27 -3.79 -4.51
C LEU A 173 7.32 -4.57 -3.62
N ASN A 174 7.40 -4.35 -2.31
CA ASN A 174 6.47 -4.90 -1.34
C ASN A 174 5.61 -3.76 -0.77
N LEU A 175 4.38 -3.64 -1.25
CA LEU A 175 3.38 -2.72 -0.70
C LEU A 175 2.71 -3.35 0.53
N SER A 176 2.43 -2.54 1.55
CA SER A 176 1.68 -3.01 2.73
C SER A 176 0.17 -2.91 2.55
N ASP A 177 -0.58 -3.75 3.25
CA ASP A 177 -2.06 -3.74 3.31
C ASP A 177 -2.67 -2.49 3.96
N ALA A 178 -1.84 -1.54 4.38
CA ALA A 178 -2.30 -0.26 4.91
C ALA A 178 -2.41 0.84 3.85
N VAL A 179 -1.81 0.66 2.67
CA VAL A 179 -1.77 1.67 1.60
C VAL A 179 -3.15 1.83 0.99
N THR A 180 -3.69 3.04 0.97
CA THR A 180 -5.03 3.32 0.44
C THR A 180 -5.02 4.06 -0.90
N SER A 181 -3.91 4.73 -1.23
CA SER A 181 -3.80 5.51 -2.47
C SER A 181 -2.36 5.53 -3.01
N ILE A 182 -2.23 5.37 -4.33
CA ILE A 182 -0.97 5.46 -5.07
C ILE A 182 -1.06 6.66 -6.03
N GLY A 183 -0.27 7.69 -5.77
CA GLY A 183 -0.33 8.99 -6.46
C GLY A 183 0.18 9.00 -7.90
N THR A 184 -0.08 10.12 -8.59
CA THR A 184 0.24 10.29 -10.01
C THR A 184 1.73 10.07 -10.26
N SER A 185 2.07 9.19 -11.21
CA SER A 185 3.47 8.86 -11.55
C SER A 185 4.33 8.37 -10.38
N ALA A 186 3.74 7.85 -9.29
CA ALA A 186 4.45 7.48 -8.07
C ALA A 186 5.68 6.57 -8.32
N PHE A 187 5.58 5.62 -9.24
CA PHE A 187 6.62 4.67 -9.64
C PHE A 187 6.95 4.76 -11.14
N TYR A 188 6.67 5.90 -11.79
CA TYR A 188 6.93 6.07 -13.22
C TYR A 188 8.39 5.76 -13.54
N GLY A 189 8.65 4.90 -14.52
CA GLY A 189 9.99 4.57 -14.99
C GLY A 189 10.83 3.80 -13.97
N CYS A 190 10.21 3.14 -12.99
CA CYS A 190 10.89 2.16 -12.14
C CYS A 190 11.11 0.85 -12.90
N THR A 191 12.09 0.87 -13.81
CA THR A 191 12.39 -0.24 -14.71
C THR A 191 13.09 -1.43 -14.05
N GLY A 192 13.42 -1.36 -12.76
CA GLY A 192 14.16 -2.42 -12.08
C GLY A 192 13.28 -3.48 -11.42
N PHE A 193 12.00 -3.16 -11.14
CA PHE A 193 11.12 -4.10 -10.43
C PHE A 193 10.86 -5.34 -11.28
N THR A 194 11.15 -6.52 -10.73
CA THR A 194 10.94 -7.82 -11.37
C THR A 194 9.92 -8.66 -10.60
N GLY A 195 9.53 -9.82 -11.17
CA GLY A 195 8.62 -10.75 -10.53
C GLY A 195 7.17 -10.27 -10.55
N SER A 196 6.47 -10.48 -9.45
CA SER A 196 5.05 -10.12 -9.28
C SER A 196 4.85 -8.74 -8.67
N LEU A 197 3.69 -8.14 -8.91
CA LEU A 197 3.22 -6.94 -8.25
C LEU A 197 1.84 -7.20 -7.65
N THR A 198 1.71 -7.03 -6.34
CA THR A 198 0.41 -7.06 -5.66
C THR A 198 0.01 -5.65 -5.25
N ILE A 199 -1.09 -5.15 -5.80
CA ILE A 199 -1.78 -3.97 -5.30
C ILE A 199 -2.68 -4.41 -4.14
N PRO A 200 -2.47 -3.92 -2.90
CA PRO A 200 -3.21 -4.39 -1.74
C PRO A 200 -4.72 -4.16 -1.80
N ASN A 201 -5.49 -4.97 -1.08
CA ASN A 201 -6.95 -4.87 -0.98
C ASN A 201 -7.45 -3.54 -0.40
N SER A 202 -6.59 -2.78 0.29
CA SER A 202 -6.93 -1.47 0.85
C SER A 202 -6.85 -0.32 -0.16
N VAL A 203 -6.27 -0.53 -1.34
CA VAL A 203 -6.09 0.52 -2.35
C VAL A 203 -7.41 0.76 -3.08
N ILE A 204 -7.90 2.00 -3.02
CA ILE A 204 -9.16 2.41 -3.66
C ILE A 204 -8.93 2.96 -5.07
N SER A 205 -7.83 3.70 -5.25
CA SER A 205 -7.46 4.28 -6.55
C SER A 205 -5.96 4.14 -6.84
N ILE A 206 -5.67 3.92 -8.12
CA ILE A 206 -4.33 4.05 -8.70
C ILE A 206 -4.37 5.27 -9.62
N GLU A 207 -3.60 6.30 -9.33
CA GLU A 207 -3.64 7.55 -10.09
C GLU A 207 -2.91 7.46 -11.45
N PRO A 208 -3.12 8.41 -12.37
CA PRO A 208 -2.53 8.36 -13.71
C PRO A 208 -1.02 8.16 -13.72
N ASN A 209 -0.54 7.34 -14.66
CA ASN A 209 0.87 6.99 -14.84
C ASN A 209 1.59 6.35 -13.64
N ALA A 210 0.88 5.91 -12.59
CA ALA A 210 1.48 5.43 -11.34
C ALA A 210 2.63 4.42 -11.55
N PHE A 211 2.49 3.44 -12.45
CA PHE A 211 3.49 2.43 -12.79
C PHE A 211 3.92 2.50 -14.26
N ASN A 212 3.67 3.61 -14.95
CA ASN A 212 4.03 3.76 -16.36
C ASN A 212 5.54 3.48 -16.55
N ASN A 213 5.89 2.71 -17.59
CA ASN A 213 7.26 2.31 -17.90
C ASN A 213 7.95 1.38 -16.87
N CYS A 214 7.21 0.68 -16.01
CA CYS A 214 7.73 -0.41 -15.18
C CYS A 214 7.84 -1.72 -15.99
N ARG A 215 8.88 -1.78 -16.84
CA ARG A 215 9.00 -2.78 -17.93
C ARG A 215 9.46 -4.18 -17.53
N SER A 216 9.97 -4.38 -16.31
CA SER A 216 10.73 -5.59 -15.94
C SER A 216 9.99 -6.58 -15.05
N PHE A 217 8.75 -6.28 -14.65
CA PHE A 217 7.89 -7.28 -14.02
C PHE A 217 7.74 -8.48 -14.95
N SER A 218 7.67 -9.69 -14.42
CA SER A 218 7.74 -10.92 -15.24
C SER A 218 6.65 -11.94 -14.92
N ASP A 219 6.01 -11.81 -13.75
CA ASP A 219 5.08 -12.81 -13.24
C ASP A 219 3.66 -12.21 -13.22
N THR A 220 3.01 -12.17 -12.06
CA THR A 220 1.60 -11.80 -11.94
C THR A 220 1.43 -10.36 -11.48
N LEU A 221 0.51 -9.64 -12.11
CA LEU A 221 -0.09 -8.42 -11.56
C LEU A 221 -1.38 -8.80 -10.84
N THR A 222 -1.43 -8.64 -9.52
CA THR A 222 -2.63 -8.87 -8.71
C THR A 222 -3.20 -7.53 -8.25
N LEU A 223 -4.48 -7.29 -8.55
CA LEU A 223 -5.20 -6.08 -8.18
C LEU A 223 -6.18 -6.37 -7.03
N GLY A 224 -6.10 -5.58 -5.97
CA GLY A 224 -6.91 -5.76 -4.76
C GLY A 224 -8.42 -5.59 -4.95
N ASN A 225 -9.19 -6.17 -4.04
CA ASN A 225 -10.65 -6.27 -4.17
C ASN A 225 -11.44 -4.96 -4.00
N ALA A 226 -10.89 -3.97 -3.30
CA ALA A 226 -11.53 -2.67 -3.08
C ALA A 226 -11.14 -1.62 -4.13
N LEU A 227 -10.40 -2.01 -5.17
CA LEU A 227 -9.97 -1.09 -6.20
C LEU A 227 -11.18 -0.63 -7.03
N GLU A 228 -11.44 0.68 -7.05
CA GLU A 228 -12.59 1.26 -7.75
C GLU A 228 -12.19 1.94 -9.07
N SER A 229 -10.97 2.49 -9.14
CA SER A 229 -10.53 3.24 -10.32
C SER A 229 -9.05 3.08 -10.64
N ILE A 230 -8.75 3.04 -11.94
CA ILE A 230 -7.38 3.02 -12.47
C ILE A 230 -7.16 4.22 -13.40
N GLY A 231 -6.08 4.94 -13.11
CA GLY A 231 -5.64 6.13 -13.82
C GLY A 231 -5.22 5.84 -15.26
N GLY A 232 -5.47 6.79 -16.17
CA GLY A 232 -4.93 6.73 -17.54
C GLY A 232 -3.43 6.43 -17.54
N ARG A 233 -3.01 5.50 -18.41
CA ARG A 233 -1.62 5.04 -18.51
C ARG A 233 -1.01 4.49 -17.21
N ALA A 234 -1.81 4.11 -16.20
CA ALA A 234 -1.29 3.64 -14.91
C ALA A 234 -0.29 2.49 -15.05
N PHE A 235 -0.48 1.58 -16.02
CA PHE A 235 0.43 0.49 -16.33
C PHE A 235 0.94 0.55 -17.79
N TYR A 236 0.97 1.74 -18.39
CA TYR A 236 1.45 1.91 -19.76
C TYR A 236 2.89 1.39 -19.92
N GLN A 237 3.14 0.59 -20.95
CA GLN A 237 4.42 -0.07 -21.23
C GLN A 237 4.95 -0.98 -20.10
N CYS A 238 4.10 -1.54 -19.25
CA CYS A 238 4.48 -2.65 -18.36
C CYS A 238 4.38 -3.99 -19.08
N SER A 239 5.28 -4.21 -20.04
CA SER A 239 5.16 -5.29 -21.03
C SER A 239 5.44 -6.71 -20.54
N GLY A 240 5.98 -6.88 -19.33
CA GLY A 240 6.52 -8.17 -18.91
C GLY A 240 5.60 -9.05 -18.05
N PHE A 241 4.45 -8.55 -17.57
CA PHE A 241 3.50 -9.39 -16.81
C PHE A 241 2.98 -10.56 -17.64
N ALA A 242 3.04 -11.77 -17.09
CA ALA A 242 2.56 -13.00 -17.72
C ALA A 242 1.09 -13.29 -17.42
N GLU A 243 0.58 -12.78 -16.30
CA GLU A 243 -0.82 -12.93 -15.88
C GLU A 243 -1.31 -11.67 -15.18
N VAL A 244 -2.59 -11.35 -15.38
CA VAL A 244 -3.28 -10.32 -14.61
C VAL A 244 -4.42 -10.96 -13.85
N VAL A 245 -4.49 -10.68 -12.56
CA VAL A 245 -5.55 -11.11 -11.65
C VAL A 245 -6.21 -9.86 -11.08
N SER A 246 -7.52 -9.74 -11.24
CA SER A 246 -8.31 -8.76 -10.49
C SER A 246 -9.12 -9.48 -9.43
N LEU A 247 -9.04 -9.03 -8.18
CA LEU A 247 -9.87 -9.51 -7.08
C LEU A 247 -11.15 -8.70 -6.90
N ALA A 248 -11.35 -7.64 -7.70
CA ALA A 248 -12.50 -6.76 -7.61
C ALA A 248 -13.74 -7.39 -8.29
N PRO A 249 -14.88 -7.55 -7.58
CA PRO A 249 -16.09 -8.13 -8.16
C PRO A 249 -16.79 -7.20 -9.16
N VAL A 250 -16.54 -5.89 -9.04
CA VAL A 250 -16.95 -4.88 -10.03
C VAL A 250 -15.70 -4.43 -10.76
N PRO A 251 -15.67 -4.40 -12.11
CA PRO A 251 -14.52 -3.93 -12.86
C PRO A 251 -14.15 -2.50 -12.44
N PRO A 252 -12.90 -2.24 -12.02
CA PRO A 252 -12.44 -0.88 -11.76
C PRO A 252 -12.58 0.01 -13.00
N VAL A 253 -13.02 1.25 -12.82
CA VAL A 253 -13.27 2.20 -13.92
C VAL A 253 -11.96 2.84 -14.37
N PHE A 254 -11.79 3.03 -15.68
CA PHE A 254 -10.66 3.76 -16.24
C PHE A 254 -10.99 5.25 -16.36
N SER A 255 -10.08 6.12 -15.89
CA SER A 255 -10.27 7.58 -16.01
C SER A 255 -9.95 8.13 -17.40
N PHE A 256 -9.05 7.46 -18.14
CA PHE A 256 -8.64 7.75 -19.52
C PHE A 256 -8.06 6.46 -20.15
N ASP A 257 -7.94 6.45 -21.48
CA ASP A 257 -7.45 5.31 -22.26
C ASP A 257 -5.95 4.98 -22.02
N GLU A 258 -5.49 3.86 -22.58
CA GLU A 258 -4.12 3.35 -22.58
C GLU A 258 -3.62 2.80 -21.21
N VAL A 259 -4.52 2.39 -20.32
CA VAL A 259 -4.17 1.87 -18.98
C VAL A 259 -3.17 0.72 -19.04
N PHE A 260 -3.44 -0.27 -19.89
CA PHE A 260 -2.63 -1.47 -20.09
C PHE A 260 -1.95 -1.50 -21.48
N GLU A 261 -1.88 -0.37 -22.17
CA GLU A 261 -1.24 -0.31 -23.49
C GLU A 261 0.23 -0.73 -23.38
N GLY A 262 0.64 -1.68 -24.23
CA GLY A 262 1.95 -2.31 -24.19
C GLY A 262 2.07 -3.54 -23.30
N PHE A 263 0.99 -4.01 -22.66
CA PHE A 263 0.94 -5.36 -22.06
C PHE A 263 1.11 -6.42 -23.16
N SER A 264 1.83 -7.49 -22.83
CA SER A 264 1.94 -8.67 -23.71
C SER A 264 0.92 -9.76 -23.36
N CYS A 265 0.48 -9.81 -22.11
CA CYS A 265 -0.56 -10.72 -21.65
C CYS A 265 -1.96 -10.22 -22.03
N THR A 266 -2.79 -11.14 -22.55
CA THR A 266 -4.20 -10.90 -22.87
C THR A 266 -5.15 -11.72 -21.98
N LYS A 267 -4.60 -12.45 -21.00
CA LYS A 267 -5.34 -13.27 -20.04
C LYS A 267 -5.59 -12.46 -18.77
N LEU A 268 -6.87 -12.37 -18.40
CA LEU A 268 -7.33 -11.80 -17.13
C LEU A 268 -8.09 -12.87 -16.34
N THR A 269 -7.69 -13.06 -15.10
CA THR A 269 -8.41 -13.88 -14.12
C THR A 269 -9.21 -12.95 -13.20
N VAL A 270 -10.52 -13.20 -13.05
CA VAL A 270 -11.44 -12.37 -12.26
C VAL A 270 -12.19 -13.23 -11.23
N PRO A 271 -12.86 -12.66 -10.21
CA PRO A 271 -13.58 -13.46 -9.23
C PRO A 271 -14.71 -14.26 -9.89
N CYS A 272 -15.09 -15.38 -9.28
CA CYS A 272 -16.16 -16.24 -9.80
C CYS A 272 -17.42 -15.46 -10.20
N HIS A 273 -17.99 -15.79 -11.36
CA HIS A 273 -19.17 -15.16 -11.95
C HIS A 273 -19.00 -13.68 -12.36
N CYS A 274 -17.77 -13.16 -12.43
CA CYS A 274 -17.51 -11.77 -12.81
C CYS A 274 -17.11 -11.60 -14.29
N VAL A 275 -16.84 -12.68 -15.03
CA VAL A 275 -16.44 -12.63 -16.46
C VAL A 275 -17.33 -11.70 -17.28
N SER A 276 -18.66 -11.83 -17.17
CA SER A 276 -19.59 -11.00 -17.97
C SER A 276 -19.51 -9.51 -17.61
N ALA A 277 -19.21 -9.14 -16.35
CA ALA A 277 -19.05 -7.74 -15.98
C ALA A 277 -17.80 -7.14 -16.63
N TYR A 278 -16.68 -7.87 -16.58
CA TYR A 278 -15.43 -7.43 -17.19
C TYR A 278 -15.51 -7.39 -18.73
N GLN A 279 -16.17 -8.36 -19.36
CA GLN A 279 -16.39 -8.38 -20.81
C GLN A 279 -17.27 -7.23 -21.32
N ASN A 280 -18.13 -6.65 -20.47
CA ASN A 280 -18.97 -5.51 -20.81
C ASN A 280 -18.39 -4.17 -20.30
N SER A 281 -17.09 -4.13 -20.02
CA SER A 281 -16.35 -2.94 -19.56
C SER A 281 -15.10 -2.73 -20.41
N ASP A 282 -14.47 -1.57 -20.30
CA ASP A 282 -13.24 -1.19 -21.03
C ASP A 282 -12.08 -2.19 -20.84
N TRP A 283 -12.15 -3.09 -19.86
CA TRP A 283 -11.21 -4.20 -19.68
C TRP A 283 -11.15 -5.11 -20.91
N HIS A 284 -12.25 -5.27 -21.66
CA HIS A 284 -12.29 -6.11 -22.85
C HIS A 284 -11.37 -5.63 -23.98
N ASP A 285 -10.98 -4.35 -23.99
CA ASP A 285 -10.08 -3.78 -24.99
C ASP A 285 -8.65 -4.29 -24.84
N TYR A 286 -8.27 -4.71 -23.61
CA TYR A 286 -6.91 -5.16 -23.30
C TYR A 286 -6.84 -6.68 -23.08
N PHE A 287 -7.92 -7.30 -22.58
CA PHE A 287 -7.93 -8.71 -22.20
C PHE A 287 -8.96 -9.50 -23.02
N THR A 288 -8.46 -10.26 -24.00
CA THR A 288 -9.30 -11.08 -24.88
C THR A 288 -9.69 -12.42 -24.26
N THR A 289 -8.94 -12.89 -23.26
CA THR A 289 -9.23 -14.11 -22.51
C THR A 289 -9.53 -13.76 -21.06
N ILE A 290 -10.82 -13.66 -20.72
CA ILE A 290 -11.26 -13.39 -19.35
C ILE A 290 -11.84 -14.68 -18.77
N ILE A 291 -11.30 -15.14 -17.64
CA ILE A 291 -11.72 -16.37 -16.97
C ILE A 291 -12.10 -16.11 -15.51
N ASP A 292 -13.09 -16.86 -15.03
CA ASP A 292 -13.44 -16.90 -13.62
C ASP A 292 -12.40 -17.72 -12.85
N ASP A 293 -11.93 -17.20 -11.72
CA ASP A 293 -11.33 -17.98 -10.66
C ASP A 293 -12.39 -18.25 -9.58
N CYS A 294 -12.93 -19.46 -9.62
CA CYS A 294 -13.84 -19.96 -8.59
C CYS A 294 -13.10 -20.68 -7.45
N ASN A 295 -11.76 -20.79 -7.51
CA ASN A 295 -10.98 -21.45 -6.46
C ASN A 295 -10.81 -20.53 -5.24
N THR A 296 -10.70 -19.22 -5.43
CA THR A 296 -10.64 -18.22 -4.34
C THR A 296 -11.94 -18.12 -3.52
N VAL A 297 -13.08 -18.48 -4.12
CA VAL A 297 -14.35 -18.65 -3.38
C VAL A 297 -14.35 -19.98 -2.63
N GLN A 298 -13.73 -21.04 -3.15
CA GLN A 298 -13.68 -22.32 -2.44
C GLN A 298 -12.86 -22.26 -1.14
N GLU A 299 -11.72 -21.58 -1.09
CA GLU A 299 -10.90 -21.59 0.14
C GLU A 299 -11.50 -20.82 1.32
N LEU A 300 -12.27 -19.74 1.08
CA LEU A 300 -12.99 -19.01 2.14
C LEU A 300 -14.32 -19.67 2.49
N ASP A 301 -15.01 -20.24 1.50
CA ASP A 301 -16.35 -20.76 1.68
C ASP A 301 -16.33 -22.22 2.18
N GLU A 302 -15.29 -23.02 1.91
CA GLU A 302 -15.08 -24.37 2.49
C GLU A 302 -14.42 -24.33 3.88
N GLN A 303 -13.70 -23.27 4.23
CA GLN A 303 -13.15 -23.09 5.60
C GLN A 303 -14.17 -22.56 6.61
N LEU A 304 -15.26 -21.91 6.15
CA LEU A 304 -16.24 -21.27 7.04
C LEU A 304 -17.54 -22.08 7.22
N ALA A 305 -18.00 -22.81 6.20
CA ALA A 305 -19.17 -23.69 6.31
C ALA A 305 -19.20 -24.83 5.26
N ASN A 306 -19.26 -26.08 5.72
CA ASN A 306 -19.44 -27.26 4.88
C ASN A 306 -20.91 -27.63 4.76
N VAL A 307 -21.40 -27.86 3.55
CA VAL A 307 -22.79 -28.30 3.29
C VAL A 307 -22.76 -29.57 2.44
N TYR A 308 -23.17 -30.70 3.02
CA TYR A 308 -23.05 -32.00 2.37
C TYR A 308 -24.15 -33.00 2.79
N PRO A 309 -24.54 -33.97 1.95
CA PRO A 309 -24.15 -34.09 0.54
C PRO A 309 -24.77 -32.96 -0.30
N ASN A 310 -24.07 -32.54 -1.35
CA ASN A 310 -24.58 -31.59 -2.34
C ASN A 310 -23.98 -31.97 -3.71
N PRO A 311 -24.77 -32.51 -4.65
CA PRO A 311 -26.24 -32.62 -4.65
C PRO A 311 -26.79 -33.58 -3.58
N THR A 312 -28.07 -33.40 -3.22
CA THR A 312 -28.81 -34.23 -2.25
C THR A 312 -30.12 -34.75 -2.82
N SER A 313 -30.57 -35.92 -2.38
CA SER A 313 -31.94 -36.44 -2.62
C SER A 313 -32.77 -36.52 -1.33
N GLY A 314 -32.31 -35.84 -0.27
CA GLY A 314 -32.92 -35.80 1.05
C GLY A 314 -32.18 -34.87 2.02
N THR A 315 -31.76 -35.38 3.17
CA THR A 315 -31.13 -34.59 4.23
C THR A 315 -29.72 -34.10 3.87
N ILE A 316 -29.45 -32.83 4.17
CA ILE A 316 -28.11 -32.24 4.20
C ILE A 316 -27.65 -31.98 5.63
N GLN A 317 -26.33 -31.94 5.80
CA GLN A 317 -25.62 -31.50 7.00
C GLN A 317 -24.90 -30.19 6.67
N ILE A 318 -25.04 -29.22 7.57
CA ILE A 318 -24.37 -27.92 7.53
C ILE A 318 -23.44 -27.87 8.73
N GLU A 319 -22.14 -27.73 8.52
CA GLU A 319 -21.13 -27.66 9.56
C GLU A 319 -20.33 -26.35 9.44
N ALA A 320 -20.39 -25.49 10.46
CA ALA A 320 -19.73 -24.18 10.48
C ALA A 320 -19.45 -23.79 11.93
N GLU A 321 -18.39 -23.02 12.22
CA GLU A 321 -18.14 -22.56 13.59
C GLU A 321 -19.15 -21.49 14.03
N ASP A 322 -19.69 -21.61 15.25
CA ASP A 322 -20.56 -20.60 15.87
C ASP A 322 -21.77 -20.18 15.00
N ILE A 323 -22.56 -21.15 14.52
CA ILE A 323 -23.82 -20.87 13.80
C ILE A 323 -24.77 -20.12 14.73
N GLU A 324 -25.37 -19.04 14.23
CA GLU A 324 -26.40 -18.23 14.89
C GLU A 324 -27.77 -18.38 14.23
N ALA A 325 -27.81 -18.50 12.90
CA ALA A 325 -29.05 -18.67 12.15
C ALA A 325 -28.83 -19.37 10.81
N ILE A 326 -29.87 -20.07 10.34
CA ILE A 326 -29.92 -20.67 9.01
C ILE A 326 -31.23 -20.28 8.35
N SER A 327 -31.16 -19.84 7.10
CA SER A 327 -32.32 -19.55 6.26
C SER A 327 -32.19 -20.25 4.92
N ILE A 328 -33.29 -20.74 4.36
CA ILE A 328 -33.31 -21.45 3.07
C ILE A 328 -34.30 -20.74 2.14
N TYR A 329 -33.85 -20.50 0.91
CA TYR A 329 -34.61 -19.80 -0.11
C TYR A 329 -34.70 -20.65 -1.38
N ASN A 330 -35.80 -20.52 -2.13
CA ASN A 330 -35.84 -21.00 -3.51
C ASN A 330 -35.06 -20.04 -4.44
N MET A 331 -34.88 -20.42 -5.72
CA MET A 331 -34.17 -19.59 -6.71
C MET A 331 -34.91 -18.29 -7.09
N LEU A 332 -36.17 -18.14 -6.70
CA LEU A 332 -36.94 -16.89 -6.88
C LEU A 332 -36.76 -15.92 -5.70
N GLY A 333 -35.98 -16.30 -4.67
CA GLY A 333 -35.72 -15.50 -3.49
C GLY A 333 -36.78 -15.60 -2.39
N GLU A 334 -37.75 -16.51 -2.52
CA GLU A 334 -38.75 -16.77 -1.48
C GLU A 334 -38.14 -17.59 -0.35
N GLN A 335 -38.31 -17.13 0.89
CA GLN A 335 -37.82 -17.82 2.08
C GLN A 335 -38.73 -18.99 2.45
N LEU A 336 -38.18 -20.20 2.40
CA LEU A 336 -38.89 -21.45 2.68
C LEU A 336 -38.71 -21.89 4.15
N PHE A 337 -37.59 -21.51 4.76
CA PHE A 337 -37.25 -21.92 6.12
C PHE A 337 -36.35 -20.88 6.78
N GLU A 338 -36.49 -20.72 8.10
CA GLU A 338 -35.57 -19.97 8.94
C GLU A 338 -35.59 -20.49 10.38
N THR A 339 -34.41 -20.55 11.01
CA THR A 339 -34.28 -20.84 12.43
C THR A 339 -33.09 -20.09 13.03
N SER A 340 -33.21 -19.71 14.30
CA SER A 340 -32.04 -19.51 15.14
C SER A 340 -31.42 -20.87 15.48
N ALA A 341 -30.11 -21.00 15.36
CA ALA A 341 -29.38 -22.19 15.75
C ALA A 341 -28.20 -21.79 16.62
N SER A 342 -27.75 -22.68 17.50
CA SER A 342 -26.54 -22.47 18.30
C SER A 342 -25.73 -23.76 18.30
N GLY A 343 -24.53 -23.72 17.76
CA GLY A 343 -23.63 -24.87 17.67
C GLY A 343 -22.86 -24.90 16.36
N ASN A 344 -22.14 -26.00 16.13
CA ASN A 344 -21.26 -26.12 14.97
C ASN A 344 -21.84 -26.97 13.84
N ARG A 345 -23.06 -27.47 13.99
CA ARG A 345 -23.71 -28.37 13.05
C ARG A 345 -25.22 -28.21 13.05
N PHE A 346 -25.83 -28.33 11.87
CA PHE A 346 -27.27 -28.32 11.65
C PHE A 346 -27.65 -29.30 10.54
N GLU A 347 -28.85 -29.87 10.60
CA GLU A 347 -29.35 -30.78 9.56
C GLU A 347 -30.68 -30.28 9.00
N TYR A 348 -30.86 -30.42 7.69
CA TYR A 348 -32.09 -30.01 7.01
C TYR A 348 -32.52 -31.04 5.98
N ASP A 349 -33.79 -31.45 6.02
CA ASP A 349 -34.36 -32.43 5.09
C ASP A 349 -35.01 -31.74 3.88
N PHE A 350 -34.43 -31.93 2.70
CA PHE A 350 -35.00 -31.44 1.44
C PHE A 350 -36.05 -32.37 0.83
N SER A 351 -36.32 -33.56 1.40
CA SER A 351 -37.33 -34.49 0.88
C SER A 351 -38.73 -33.88 0.64
N PRO A 352 -39.19 -32.86 1.40
CA PRO A 352 -40.47 -32.20 1.12
C PRO A 352 -40.47 -31.19 -0.03
N HIS A 353 -39.29 -30.83 -0.55
CA HIS A 353 -39.10 -29.77 -1.54
C HIS A 353 -38.99 -30.33 -2.96
N GLU A 354 -39.37 -29.53 -3.96
CA GLU A 354 -39.27 -29.92 -5.37
C GLU A 354 -37.80 -30.05 -5.81
N VAL A 355 -37.55 -30.90 -6.82
CA VAL A 355 -36.24 -31.00 -7.47
C VAL A 355 -35.86 -29.63 -8.04
N GLY A 356 -34.66 -29.16 -7.73
CA GLY A 356 -34.24 -27.81 -8.11
C GLY A 356 -33.08 -27.25 -7.28
N GLY A 357 -32.76 -25.99 -7.56
CA GLY A 357 -31.75 -25.25 -6.80
C GLY A 357 -32.36 -24.52 -5.59
N TYR A 358 -31.59 -24.44 -4.51
CA TYR A 358 -31.93 -23.70 -3.31
C TYR A 358 -30.70 -22.93 -2.82
N MET A 359 -30.92 -21.81 -2.12
CA MET A 359 -29.87 -21.06 -1.45
C MET A 359 -30.01 -21.23 0.05
N VAL A 360 -28.94 -21.66 0.71
CA VAL A 360 -28.82 -21.83 2.16
C VAL A 360 -27.95 -20.71 2.69
N LYS A 361 -28.56 -19.75 3.39
CA LYS A 361 -27.85 -18.66 4.08
C LYS A 361 -27.50 -19.12 5.49
N ILE A 362 -26.24 -19.00 5.87
CA ILE A 362 -25.67 -19.45 7.14
C ILE A 362 -25.08 -18.21 7.82
N GLN A 363 -25.64 -17.81 8.94
CA GLN A 363 -25.10 -16.74 9.77
C GLN A 363 -24.29 -17.34 10.90
N THR A 364 -23.06 -16.86 11.07
CA THR A 364 -22.17 -17.19 12.18
C THR A 364 -21.70 -15.92 12.89
N LYS A 365 -21.08 -16.07 14.07
CA LYS A 365 -20.43 -14.92 14.75
C LYS A 365 -19.34 -14.25 13.92
N LYS A 366 -18.75 -14.96 12.96
CA LYS A 366 -17.66 -14.46 12.11
C LYS A 366 -18.16 -13.78 10.84
N GLY A 367 -19.43 -13.95 10.46
CA GLY A 367 -20.01 -13.37 9.26
C GLY A 367 -21.19 -14.15 8.71
N VAL A 368 -21.64 -13.77 7.52
CA VAL A 368 -22.77 -14.40 6.82
C VAL A 368 -22.28 -15.04 5.54
N LEU A 369 -22.66 -16.29 5.31
CA LEU A 369 -22.32 -17.09 4.13
C LEU A 369 -23.60 -17.52 3.41
N THR A 370 -23.52 -17.80 2.11
CA THR A 370 -24.65 -18.36 1.36
C THR A 370 -24.16 -19.46 0.42
N LYS A 371 -24.70 -20.67 0.57
CA LYS A 371 -24.36 -21.86 -0.21
C LYS A 371 -25.50 -22.27 -1.12
N ARG A 372 -25.21 -22.63 -2.36
CA ARG A 372 -26.21 -23.22 -3.27
C ARG A 372 -26.31 -24.73 -3.04
N VAL A 373 -27.51 -25.25 -2.85
CA VAL A 373 -27.80 -26.69 -2.73
C VAL A 373 -28.64 -27.16 -3.91
N MET A 374 -28.27 -28.29 -4.51
CA MET A 374 -29.02 -28.92 -5.60
C MET A 374 -29.77 -30.15 -5.08
N VAL A 375 -31.10 -30.11 -5.15
CA VAL A 375 -31.98 -31.24 -4.83
C VAL A 375 -32.26 -32.02 -6.11
N VAL A 376 -32.01 -33.32 -6.10
CA VAL A 376 -32.18 -34.24 -7.23
C VAL A 376 -33.14 -35.38 -6.86
N ASP A 377 -33.73 -36.03 -7.87
CA ASP A 377 -34.53 -37.24 -7.66
C ASP A 377 -33.72 -38.34 -6.97
N ARG A 378 -34.40 -39.18 -6.18
CA ARG A 378 -33.80 -40.31 -5.44
C ARG A 378 -33.30 -41.43 -6.34
#